data_AF-A0A1F6B320-F1
#
_entry.id   AF-A0A1F6B320-F1
#
_cell.length_a   1.000
_cell.length_b   1.000
_cell.length_c   1.000
_cell.angle_alpha   90.00
_cell.angle_beta   90.00
_cell.angle_gamma   90.00
#
_symmetry.space_group_name_H-M   'P 1'
#
loop_
_entity.id
_entity.type
_entity.pdbx_description
1 polymer ?
#
loop_
_entity_poly.entity_id
_entity_poly.type
_entity_poly.pdbx_seq_one_letter_code
_entity_poly.pdbx_strand_id
1 'polypeptide(L)'
;MGTPSGRSGWTSQAFEKVAGSPWFYKGWYRSRSGDSCGRSHPWLTSEEMADVLNGWKVLFGGGGDSSRVTPLGSCWGGNPYNMGDLRSIGGFTGVSGVSVTYSDGGTTNTVTFETNKGTTAISGGDFYKAFNLRAPGRIALKSGLFNIEKK
;
A
#
# COMPACT_ATOMS: atom_id res chain seq x y z
N MET A 1 -2.01 6.28 32.72
CA MET A 1 -3.17 7.12 32.34
C MET A 1 -3.94 6.39 31.24
N GLY A 2 -5.14 5.91 31.54
CA GLY A 2 -6.00 5.16 30.63
C GLY A 2 -7.23 5.99 30.24
N THR A 3 -7.68 5.85 29.00
CA THR A 3 -8.88 6.52 28.48
C THR A 3 -10.16 5.76 28.87
N PRO A 4 -11.34 6.42 28.87
CA PRO A 4 -12.59 5.87 29.41
C PRO A 4 -13.20 4.66 28.67
N SER A 5 -12.63 4.25 27.53
CA SER A 5 -13.11 3.16 26.68
C SER A 5 -12.12 1.98 26.57
N GLY A 6 -10.98 2.03 27.29
CA GLY A 6 -10.02 0.93 27.27
C GLY A 6 -9.50 0.55 25.87
N ARG A 7 -9.08 -0.71 25.73
CA ARG A 7 -8.34 -1.28 24.59
C ARG A 7 -9.10 -1.24 23.25
N SER A 8 -10.41 -1.02 23.24
CA SER A 8 -11.26 -0.96 22.04
C SER A 8 -11.40 0.44 21.41
N GLY A 9 -10.95 1.50 22.11
CA GLY A 9 -11.01 2.88 21.63
C GLY A 9 -9.81 3.34 20.80
N TRP A 10 -8.73 2.55 20.74
CA TRP A 10 -7.45 3.00 20.16
C TRP A 10 -7.43 3.09 18.63
N THR A 11 -8.38 2.50 17.91
CA THR A 11 -8.46 2.58 16.44
C THR A 11 -9.61 3.47 15.94
N SER A 12 -10.69 3.59 16.71
CA SER A 12 -11.87 4.40 16.38
C SER A 12 -11.81 5.81 16.97
N GLN A 13 -11.13 5.99 18.11
CA GLN A 13 -11.00 7.26 18.83
C GLN A 13 -9.54 7.71 18.94
N ALA A 14 -8.61 7.12 18.17
CA ALA A 14 -7.30 7.71 18.01
C ALA A 14 -7.50 9.17 17.61
N PHE A 15 -7.01 10.08 18.46
CA PHE A 15 -7.14 11.52 18.28
C PHE A 15 -6.66 11.95 16.87
N GLU A 16 -5.76 11.16 16.26
CA GLU A 16 -5.27 11.34 14.89
C GLU A 16 -6.30 11.11 13.78
N LYS A 17 -7.25 10.17 13.95
CA LYS A 17 -8.35 9.92 12.99
C LYS A 17 -9.46 10.98 13.11
N VAL A 18 -9.65 11.52 14.32
CA VAL A 18 -10.64 12.58 14.62
C VAL A 18 -10.10 13.97 14.26
N ALA A 19 -8.78 14.20 14.38
CA ALA A 19 -8.15 15.49 14.12
C ALA A 19 -7.53 15.64 12.71
N GLY A 20 -7.62 14.63 11.84
CA GLY A 20 -7.00 14.67 10.51
C GLY A 20 -5.47 14.76 10.56
N SER A 21 -4.83 14.18 11.58
CA SER A 21 -3.38 14.28 11.79
C SER A 21 -2.64 13.39 10.77
N PRO A 22 -1.78 13.96 9.90
CA PRO A 22 -1.18 13.27 8.75
C PRO A 22 -0.04 12.30 9.14
N TRP A 23 0.22 12.07 10.42
CA TRP A 23 1.38 11.30 10.87
C TRP A 23 1.25 9.81 10.54
N PHE A 24 0.04 9.29 10.48
CA PHE A 24 -0.26 7.94 9.97
C PHE A 24 -0.31 7.82 8.44
N TYR A 25 -0.36 8.97 7.74
CA TYR A 25 -0.76 9.07 6.33
C TYR A 25 0.39 9.35 5.36
N LYS A 26 1.63 9.44 5.85
CA LYS A 26 2.75 9.82 4.99
C LYS A 26 3.55 8.61 4.54
N GLY A 27 3.20 8.10 3.36
CA GLY A 27 4.18 7.47 2.49
C GLY A 27 5.35 8.46 2.29
N TRP A 28 6.53 8.08 2.73
CA TRP A 28 7.73 8.91 2.55
C TRP A 28 8.15 8.82 1.09
N TYR A 29 7.77 9.80 0.26
CA TYR A 29 8.08 9.78 -1.17
C TYR A 29 9.43 10.42 -1.53
N ARG A 30 10.23 10.83 -0.52
CA ARG A 30 11.58 11.36 -0.69
C ARG A 30 12.61 10.48 0.01
N SER A 31 13.79 10.32 -0.59
CA SER A 31 14.96 9.74 0.07
C SER A 31 15.45 10.65 1.21
N ARG A 32 16.41 10.16 2.02
CA ARG A 32 17.11 10.99 3.01
C ARG A 32 17.85 12.19 2.37
N SER A 33 18.22 12.08 1.09
CA SER A 33 18.84 13.16 0.30
C SER A 33 17.83 14.08 -0.40
N GLY A 34 16.52 13.85 -0.23
CA GLY A 34 15.46 14.70 -0.79
C GLY A 34 14.98 14.32 -2.20
N ASP A 35 15.57 13.29 -2.82
CA ASP A 35 15.19 12.80 -4.16
C ASP A 35 13.83 12.10 -4.12
N SER A 36 12.92 12.50 -5.01
CA SER A 36 11.56 11.99 -5.12
C SER A 36 11.34 11.00 -6.27
N CYS A 37 12.40 10.71 -7.03
CA CYS A 37 12.32 9.83 -8.20
C CYS A 37 11.22 10.27 -9.20
N GLY A 38 11.22 11.55 -9.56
CA GLY A 38 10.27 12.11 -10.53
C GLY A 38 8.84 12.33 -10.01
N ARG A 39 8.54 12.04 -8.74
CA ARG A 39 7.22 12.33 -8.16
C ARG A 39 7.15 13.71 -7.51
N SER A 40 6.02 14.38 -7.66
CA SER A 40 5.70 15.64 -6.98
C SER A 40 4.81 15.46 -5.74
N HIS A 41 4.12 14.32 -5.62
CA HIS A 41 3.23 14.01 -4.49
C HIS A 41 3.25 12.52 -4.09
N PRO A 42 2.84 12.19 -2.85
CA PRO A 42 2.80 10.80 -2.36
C PRO A 42 1.55 10.03 -2.79
N TRP A 43 0.57 10.67 -3.44
CA TRP A 43 -0.65 10.00 -3.89
C TRP A 43 -0.36 9.05 -5.07
N LEU A 44 -0.99 7.87 -5.03
CA LEU A 44 -1.03 6.94 -6.15
C LEU A 44 -2.32 7.18 -6.94
N THR A 45 -2.26 6.95 -8.25
CA THR A 45 -3.47 6.83 -9.08
C THR A 45 -4.17 5.49 -8.83
N SER A 46 -5.42 5.38 -9.28
CA SER A 46 -6.17 4.11 -9.26
C SER A 46 -5.42 2.98 -10.00
N GLU A 47 -4.75 3.31 -11.11
CA GLU A 47 -3.96 2.37 -11.90
C GLU A 47 -2.65 1.98 -11.22
N GLU A 48 -1.97 2.94 -10.57
CA GLU A 48 -0.75 2.65 -9.79
C GLU A 48 -1.04 1.75 -8.59
N MET A 49 -2.19 1.94 -7.92
CA MET A 49 -2.60 1.04 -6.85
C MET A 49 -2.94 -0.36 -7.39
N ALA A 50 -3.63 -0.45 -8.53
CA ALA A 50 -3.91 -1.73 -9.17
C ALA A 50 -2.62 -2.47 -9.58
N ASP A 51 -1.59 -1.75 -10.00
CA ASP A 51 -0.27 -2.32 -10.31
C ASP A 51 0.42 -2.91 -9.06
N VAL A 52 0.26 -2.30 -7.88
CA VAL A 52 0.69 -2.89 -6.60
C VAL A 52 -0.07 -4.20 -6.33
N LEU A 53 -1.39 -4.25 -6.58
CA LEU A 53 -2.19 -5.49 -6.42
C LEU A 53 -1.76 -6.59 -7.41
N ASN A 54 -1.43 -6.23 -8.64
CA ASN A 54 -0.87 -7.17 -9.61
C ASN A 54 0.50 -7.71 -9.14
N GLY A 55 1.36 -6.86 -8.57
CA GLY A 55 2.61 -7.28 -7.94
C GLY A 55 2.40 -8.22 -6.76
N TRP A 56 1.44 -7.92 -5.87
CA TRP A 56 1.03 -8.83 -4.80
C TRP A 56 0.60 -10.20 -5.36
N LYS A 57 -0.18 -10.23 -6.44
CA LYS A 57 -0.62 -11.48 -7.05
C LYS A 57 0.56 -12.32 -7.54
N VAL A 58 1.61 -11.72 -8.12
CA VAL A 58 2.83 -12.44 -8.49
C VAL A 58 3.60 -12.95 -7.27
N LEU A 59 3.78 -12.09 -6.25
CA LEU A 59 4.55 -12.40 -5.05
C LEU A 59 3.96 -13.57 -4.23
N PHE A 60 2.64 -13.65 -4.13
CA PHE A 60 1.96 -14.56 -3.20
C PHE A 60 1.01 -15.54 -3.89
N GLY A 61 0.50 -15.20 -5.08
CA GLY A 61 -0.39 -16.04 -5.86
C GLY A 61 0.25 -16.69 -7.09
N GLY A 62 1.53 -16.42 -7.37
CA GLY A 62 2.29 -16.98 -8.49
C GLY A 62 1.92 -16.40 -9.86
N GLY A 63 2.34 -17.09 -10.92
CA GLY A 63 2.09 -16.70 -12.31
C GLY A 63 3.17 -15.80 -12.94
N GLY A 64 4.25 -15.50 -12.20
CA GLY A 64 5.37 -14.70 -12.70
C GLY A 64 6.62 -14.85 -11.83
N ASP A 65 7.67 -14.13 -12.20
CA ASP A 65 8.94 -14.05 -11.47
C ASP A 65 8.86 -12.98 -10.38
N SER A 66 8.79 -13.42 -9.12
CA SER A 66 8.72 -12.54 -7.96
C SER A 66 9.93 -11.60 -7.82
N SER A 67 11.09 -11.95 -8.38
CA SER A 67 12.29 -11.10 -8.33
C SER A 67 12.17 -9.85 -9.21
N ARG A 68 11.22 -9.84 -10.16
CA ARG A 68 10.92 -8.71 -11.04
C ARG A 68 9.81 -7.81 -10.51
N VAL A 69 9.24 -8.12 -9.35
CA VAL A 69 8.30 -7.26 -8.63
C VAL A 69 9.10 -6.22 -7.84
N THR A 70 9.63 -5.25 -8.58
CA THR A 70 10.41 -4.12 -8.05
C THR A 70 9.81 -2.80 -8.56
N PRO A 71 10.17 -1.64 -7.98
CA PRO A 71 9.56 -0.37 -8.38
C PRO A 71 9.91 0.01 -9.83
N LEU A 72 9.01 0.73 -10.49
CA LEU A 72 9.27 1.32 -11.80
C LEU A 72 10.09 2.60 -11.70
N GLY A 73 10.92 2.85 -12.72
CA GLY A 73 11.64 4.10 -12.93
C GLY A 73 13.15 3.95 -12.83
N SER A 74 13.87 4.99 -13.25
CA SER A 74 15.33 5.02 -13.33
C SER A 74 16.04 4.99 -11.97
N CYS A 75 15.32 5.20 -10.88
CA CYS A 75 15.90 5.25 -9.54
C CYS A 75 16.17 3.87 -8.93
N TRP A 76 15.68 2.83 -9.59
CA TRP A 76 15.83 1.45 -9.21
C TRP A 76 16.29 0.71 -10.47
N GLY A 77 17.51 0.16 -10.45
CA GLY A 77 18.05 -0.60 -11.57
C GLY A 77 17.38 -1.98 -11.70
N GLY A 78 17.76 -2.72 -12.74
CA GLY A 78 17.33 -4.11 -12.96
C GLY A 78 16.34 -4.29 -14.11
N ASN A 79 15.58 -5.37 -14.06
CA ASN A 79 14.60 -5.75 -15.08
C ASN A 79 13.17 -5.86 -14.48
N PRO A 80 12.61 -4.75 -13.97
CA PRO A 80 11.26 -4.75 -13.40
C PRO A 80 10.22 -5.13 -14.45
N TYR A 81 9.12 -5.71 -14.01
CA TYR A 81 7.92 -5.77 -14.85
C TYR A 81 7.39 -4.37 -15.17
N ASN A 82 7.01 -4.14 -16.43
CA ASN A 82 6.19 -2.98 -16.76
C ASN A 82 4.75 -3.18 -16.24
N MET A 83 3.94 -2.11 -16.17
CA MET A 83 2.57 -2.22 -15.64
C MET A 83 1.68 -3.16 -16.46
N GLY A 84 1.89 -3.24 -17.78
CA GLY A 84 1.15 -4.12 -18.68
C GLY A 84 1.45 -5.60 -18.45
N ASP A 85 2.71 -5.94 -18.17
CA ASP A 85 3.14 -7.31 -17.86
C ASP A 85 2.48 -7.79 -16.56
N LEU A 86 2.56 -6.99 -15.50
CA LEU A 86 1.92 -7.32 -14.22
C LEU A 86 0.40 -7.40 -14.35
N ARG A 87 -0.21 -6.46 -15.09
CA ARG A 87 -1.65 -6.48 -15.39
C ARG A 87 -2.05 -7.74 -16.15
N SER A 88 -1.22 -8.26 -17.05
CA SER A 88 -1.50 -9.50 -17.77
C SER A 88 -1.51 -10.73 -16.86
N ILE A 89 -0.78 -10.69 -15.74
CA ILE A 89 -0.74 -11.77 -14.75
C ILE A 89 -1.86 -11.63 -13.70
N GLY A 90 -2.00 -10.44 -13.10
CA GLY A 90 -2.95 -10.22 -12.01
C GLY A 90 -4.37 -9.87 -12.46
N GLY A 91 -4.50 -9.18 -13.60
CA GLY A 91 -5.77 -8.75 -14.18
C GLY A 91 -6.42 -7.53 -13.50
N PHE A 92 -5.77 -6.90 -12.54
CA PHE A 92 -6.28 -5.68 -11.90
C PHE A 92 -5.98 -4.47 -12.79
N THR A 93 -7.02 -3.71 -13.13
CA THR A 93 -6.91 -2.52 -13.98
C THR A 93 -7.12 -1.23 -13.19
N GLY A 94 -7.81 -1.29 -12.06
CA GLY A 94 -8.08 -0.13 -11.21
C GLY A 94 -8.61 -0.52 -9.84
N VAL A 95 -8.48 0.42 -8.91
CA VAL A 95 -9.05 0.39 -7.56
C VAL A 95 -10.05 1.54 -7.41
N SER A 96 -11.26 1.23 -6.97
CA SER A 96 -12.34 2.21 -6.75
C SER A 96 -12.55 2.57 -5.28
N GLY A 97 -12.17 1.68 -4.37
CA GLY A 97 -12.41 1.80 -2.94
C GLY A 97 -11.42 0.99 -2.12
N VAL A 98 -11.25 1.37 -0.86
CA VAL A 98 -10.37 0.69 0.09
C VAL A 98 -10.97 0.76 1.49
N SER A 99 -10.85 -0.32 2.25
CA SER A 99 -11.14 -0.35 3.67
C SER A 99 -10.06 -1.15 4.41
N VAL A 100 -9.76 -0.75 5.65
CA VAL A 100 -8.68 -1.32 6.45
C VAL A 100 -9.21 -1.74 7.80
N THR A 101 -8.89 -2.95 8.22
CA THR A 101 -9.14 -3.46 9.58
C THR A 101 -7.82 -3.65 10.32
N TYR A 102 -7.88 -3.51 11.64
CA TYR A 102 -6.72 -3.58 12.52
C TYR A 102 -6.85 -4.78 13.46
N SER A 103 -5.71 -5.34 13.87
CA SER A 103 -5.65 -6.40 14.87
C SER A 103 -5.53 -5.81 16.28
N ASP A 104 -5.92 -6.60 17.29
CA ASP A 104 -5.74 -6.24 18.70
C ASP A 104 -4.25 -6.14 19.12
N GLY A 105 -3.35 -6.61 18.27
CA GLY A 105 -1.89 -6.53 18.42
C GLY A 105 -1.27 -5.24 17.92
N GLY A 106 -2.07 -4.26 17.45
CA GLY A 106 -1.55 -2.99 16.96
C GLY A 106 -0.87 -3.12 15.59
N THR A 107 -1.38 -3.99 14.73
CA THR A 107 -0.97 -4.10 13.32
C THR A 107 -2.18 -4.01 12.39
N THR A 108 -1.94 -3.67 11.13
CA THR A 108 -2.97 -3.78 10.10
C THR A 108 -3.27 -5.26 9.86
N ASN A 109 -4.54 -5.65 10.00
CA ASN A 109 -4.97 -7.04 9.85
C ASN A 109 -5.30 -7.35 8.40
N THR A 110 -6.24 -6.60 7.82
CA THR A 110 -6.71 -6.82 6.45
C THR A 110 -6.90 -5.50 5.73
N VAL A 111 -6.47 -5.46 4.48
CA VAL A 111 -6.74 -4.38 3.55
C VAL A 111 -7.66 -4.94 2.47
N THR A 112 -8.82 -4.33 2.31
CA THR A 112 -9.83 -4.76 1.35
C THR A 112 -9.98 -3.72 0.25
N PHE A 113 -9.80 -4.13 -0.99
CA PHE A 113 -9.90 -3.27 -2.16
C PHE A 113 -11.14 -3.59 -2.98
N GLU A 114 -11.81 -2.56 -3.45
CA GLU A 114 -12.80 -2.68 -4.52
C GLU A 114 -12.09 -2.51 -5.86
N THR A 115 -12.24 -3.50 -6.73
CA THR A 115 -11.52 -3.58 -8.01
C THR A 115 -12.47 -3.96 -9.15
N ASN A 116 -11.95 -3.93 -10.38
CA ASN A 116 -12.62 -4.48 -11.56
C ASN A 116 -12.93 -6.00 -11.46
N LYS A 117 -12.34 -6.70 -10.48
CA LYS A 117 -12.56 -8.13 -10.22
C LYS A 117 -13.44 -8.36 -8.99
N GLY A 118 -14.14 -7.33 -8.53
CA GLY A 118 -14.88 -7.33 -7.28
C GLY A 118 -13.96 -7.03 -6.09
N THR A 119 -14.35 -7.54 -4.92
CA THR A 119 -13.64 -7.29 -3.66
C THR A 119 -12.43 -8.20 -3.51
N THR A 120 -11.27 -7.61 -3.24
CA THR A 120 -10.02 -8.34 -2.98
C THR A 120 -9.52 -8.02 -1.58
N ALA A 121 -9.52 -9.02 -0.70
CA ALA A 121 -8.98 -8.91 0.65
C ALA A 121 -7.54 -9.42 0.71
N ILE A 122 -6.65 -8.64 1.30
CA ILE A 122 -5.21 -8.94 1.44
C ILE A 122 -4.82 -8.78 2.91
N SER A 123 -3.99 -9.69 3.42
CA SER A 123 -3.44 -9.54 4.77
C SER A 123 -2.58 -8.28 4.86
N GLY A 124 -2.59 -7.59 6.02
CA GLY A 124 -1.80 -6.37 6.19
C GLY A 124 -0.30 -6.59 5.98
N GLY A 125 0.21 -7.77 6.36
CA GLY A 125 1.60 -8.16 6.14
C GLY A 125 1.95 -8.35 4.66
N ASP A 126 1.10 -9.05 3.90
CA ASP A 126 1.34 -9.27 2.47
C ASP A 126 1.22 -7.96 1.68
N PHE A 127 0.23 -7.13 2.03
CA PHE A 127 0.08 -5.81 1.43
C PHE A 127 1.29 -4.93 1.75
N TYR A 128 1.75 -4.89 3.00
CA TYR A 128 2.93 -4.13 3.39
C TYR A 128 4.16 -4.53 2.56
N LYS A 129 4.38 -5.84 2.38
CA LYS A 129 5.49 -6.36 1.58
C LYS A 129 5.33 -6.01 0.10
N ALA A 130 4.17 -6.27 -0.49
CA ALA A 130 3.92 -5.98 -1.90
C ALA A 130 4.03 -4.47 -2.21
N PHE A 131 3.46 -3.62 -1.36
CA PHE A 131 3.53 -2.18 -1.49
C PHE A 131 4.98 -1.69 -1.44
N ASN A 132 5.77 -2.11 -0.45
CA ASN A 132 7.16 -1.66 -0.33
C ASN A 132 8.09 -2.20 -1.43
N LEU A 133 7.74 -3.32 -2.06
CA LEU A 133 8.48 -3.84 -3.20
C LEU A 133 8.08 -3.18 -4.52
N ARG A 134 6.83 -2.74 -4.68
CA ARG A 134 6.32 -2.29 -5.99
C ARG A 134 5.97 -0.81 -6.08
N ALA A 135 5.68 -0.13 -4.98
CA ALA A 135 5.20 1.25 -5.00
C ALA A 135 6.15 2.17 -5.78
N PRO A 136 5.60 3.07 -6.61
CA PRO A 136 6.40 3.90 -7.49
C PRO A 136 7.22 4.95 -6.72
N GLY A 137 8.37 5.30 -7.28
CA GLY A 137 9.28 6.29 -6.71
C GLY A 137 9.89 5.81 -5.39
N ARG A 138 9.83 6.64 -4.35
CA ARG A 138 10.34 6.29 -3.00
C ARG A 138 9.22 5.95 -2.01
N ILE A 139 7.97 5.91 -2.44
CA ILE A 139 6.81 5.76 -1.57
C ILE A 139 6.90 4.41 -0.86
N ALA A 140 6.87 4.43 0.47
CA ALA A 140 6.97 3.23 1.29
C ALA A 140 6.18 3.38 2.58
N LEU A 141 5.59 2.28 3.03
CA LEU A 141 5.05 2.10 4.36
C LEU A 141 6.21 1.83 5.33
N LYS A 142 6.25 2.55 6.45
CA LYS A 142 7.34 2.46 7.43
C LYS A 142 7.06 1.52 8.60
N SER A 143 5.81 1.10 8.75
CA SER A 143 5.35 0.22 9.82
C SER A 143 4.29 -0.74 9.29
N GLY A 144 4.17 -1.91 9.92
CA GLY A 144 3.09 -2.88 9.67
C GLY A 144 1.73 -2.44 10.23
N LEU A 145 1.67 -1.31 10.93
CA LEU A 145 0.44 -0.60 11.24
C LEU A 145 0.36 0.63 10.32
N PHE A 146 -0.62 0.62 9.42
CA PHE A 146 -0.84 1.67 8.42
C PHE A 146 -2.32 1.78 8.04
N ASN A 147 -2.73 2.97 7.62
CA ASN A 147 -4.04 3.20 7.00
C ASN A 147 -3.85 3.49 5.49
N ILE A 148 -4.91 3.29 4.71
CA ILE A 148 -4.96 3.67 3.29
C ILE A 148 -6.22 4.50 3.07
N GLU A 149 -6.06 5.66 2.46
CA GLU A 149 -7.16 6.57 2.16
C GLU A 149 -7.21 6.91 0.68
N LYS A 150 -8.43 7.13 0.21
CA LYS A 150 -8.73 7.65 -1.13
C LYS A 150 -9.07 9.13 -1.01
N LYS A 151 -8.51 9.94 -1.90
CA LYS A 151 -8.84 11.36 -2.05
C LYS A 151 -10.13 11.54 -2.84
#